data_AF-K0SHR4-F1
#
_entry.id   AF-K0SHR4-F1
#
_cell.length_a   1.000
_cell.length_b   1.000
_cell.length_c   1.000
_cell.angle_alpha   90.00
_cell.angle_beta   90.00
_cell.angle_gamma   90.00
#
_symmetry.space_group_name_H-M   'P 1'
#
loop_
_entity.id
_entity.type
_entity.pdbx_description
1 polymer ?
#
loop_
_entity_poly.entity_id
_entity_poly.type
_entity_poly.pdbx_seq_one_letter_code
_entity_poly.pdbx_strand_id
1 'polypeptide(L)'
;MKLLVEVQRQVQLRSASSTVLLERTQRLRRTGRRLFSASERPLKLFQYQICPFCNIVKSTLDFVKVPFETIEVNPLTKAELSSEPLSGEYKKVP
;
A
#
# COMPACT_ATOMS: atom_id res chain seq x y z
N MET A 1 -6.10 11.87 51.11
CA MET A 1 -6.11 10.74 50.15
C MET A 1 -7.20 10.81 49.06
N LYS A 2 -8.12 11.78 49.06
CA LYS A 2 -9.15 11.92 47.99
C LYS A 2 -8.64 12.62 46.72
N LEU A 3 -7.66 13.51 46.84
CA LEU A 3 -7.07 14.24 45.71
C LEU A 3 -6.21 13.36 44.78
N LEU A 4 -5.53 12.33 45.30
CA LEU A 4 -4.71 11.42 44.48
C LEU A 4 -5.58 10.52 43.56
N VAL A 5 -6.73 10.06 44.08
CA VAL A 5 -7.69 9.25 43.30
C VAL A 5 -8.35 10.08 42.19
N GLU A 6 -8.63 11.36 42.45
CA GLU A 6 -9.21 12.26 41.45
C GLU A 6 -8.24 12.61 40.32
N VAL A 7 -6.94 12.79 40.65
CA VAL A 7 -5.89 13.01 39.64
C VAL A 7 -5.70 11.77 38.77
N GLN A 8 -5.73 10.56 39.33
CA GLN A 8 -5.65 9.31 38.54
C GLN A 8 -6.84 9.15 37.59
N ARG A 9 -8.06 9.49 38.05
CA ARG A 9 -9.28 9.47 37.22
C ARG A 9 -9.22 10.47 36.06
N GLN A 10 -8.65 11.65 36.26
CA GLN A 10 -8.46 12.67 35.21
C GLN A 10 -7.41 12.27 34.17
N VAL A 11 -6.35 11.55 34.58
CA VAL A 11 -5.35 10.99 33.64
C VAL A 11 -5.95 9.88 32.77
N GLN A 12 -6.82 9.04 33.33
CA GLN A 12 -7.51 7.96 32.60
C GLN A 12 -8.58 8.47 31.62
N LEU A 13 -9.26 9.59 31.93
CA LEU A 13 -10.26 10.17 31.02
C LEU A 13 -9.62 10.88 29.81
N ARG A 14 -8.38 11.38 29.96
CA ARG A 14 -7.61 11.99 28.86
C ARG A 14 -7.00 10.98 27.89
N SER A 15 -6.62 9.79 28.36
CA SER A 15 -6.12 8.72 27.49
C SER A 15 -7.23 8.09 26.63
N ALA A 16 -8.48 8.08 27.11
CA ALA A 16 -9.63 7.54 26.39
C ALA A 16 -10.12 8.42 25.21
N SER A 17 -9.93 9.75 25.28
CA SER A 17 -10.37 10.66 24.21
C SER A 17 -9.47 10.59 22.97
N SER A 18 -8.18 10.29 23.18
CA SER A 18 -7.20 10.13 22.10
C SER A 18 -7.32 8.79 21.38
N THR A 19 -7.74 7.73 22.07
CA THR A 19 -7.93 6.40 21.44
C THR A 19 -9.14 6.37 20.52
N VAL A 20 -10.27 7.01 20.87
CA VAL A 20 -11.49 6.97 20.05
C VAL A 20 -11.33 7.70 18.69
N LEU A 21 -10.56 8.80 18.64
CA LEU A 21 -10.22 9.48 17.38
C LEU A 21 -9.22 8.68 16.53
N LEU A 22 -8.25 8.04 17.17
CA LEU A 22 -7.37 7.08 16.49
C LEU A 22 -8.15 5.87 15.95
N GLU A 23 -9.15 5.36 16.67
CA GLU A 23 -9.98 4.24 16.22
C GLU A 23 -10.91 4.60 15.05
N ARG A 24 -11.46 5.82 15.02
CA ARG A 24 -12.25 6.33 13.87
C ARG A 24 -11.42 6.49 12.61
N THR A 25 -10.18 6.99 12.72
CA THR A 25 -9.24 7.04 11.59
C THR A 25 -8.77 5.64 11.18
N GLN A 26 -8.64 4.69 12.12
CA GLN A 26 -8.30 3.30 11.84
C GLN A 26 -9.41 2.53 11.10
N ARG A 27 -10.70 2.82 11.32
CA ARG A 27 -11.81 2.18 10.58
C ARG A 27 -11.87 2.60 9.12
N LEU A 28 -11.72 3.89 8.82
CA LEU A 28 -11.68 4.38 7.43
C LEU A 28 -10.46 3.84 6.66
N ARG A 29 -9.33 3.62 7.35
CA ARG A 29 -8.14 2.97 6.77
C ARG A 29 -8.34 1.45 6.51
N ARG A 30 -9.28 0.80 7.19
CA ARG A 30 -9.51 -0.66 7.07
C ARG A 30 -10.37 -1.05 5.87
N THR A 31 -11.27 -0.18 5.42
CA THR A 31 -12.20 -0.49 4.30
C THR A 31 -11.47 -0.56 2.95
N GLY A 32 -10.45 0.27 2.71
CA GLY A 32 -9.68 0.25 1.45
C GLY A 32 -8.75 -0.95 1.28
N ARG A 33 -8.36 -1.63 2.37
CA ARG A 33 -7.43 -2.78 2.32
C ARG A 33 -8.04 -4.10 1.85
N ARG A 34 -9.37 -4.26 1.88
CA ARG A 34 -10.01 -5.56 1.62
C ARG A 34 -10.34 -5.84 0.15
N LEU A 35 -10.25 -4.86 -0.75
CA LEU A 35 -10.64 -5.05 -2.15
C LEU A 35 -9.55 -5.75 -2.99
N PHE A 36 -8.26 -5.54 -2.67
CA PHE A 36 -7.14 -6.11 -3.44
C PHE A 36 -6.63 -7.47 -2.90
N SER A 37 -7.17 -7.95 -1.78
CA SER A 37 -6.75 -9.19 -1.11
C SER A 37 -7.39 -10.46 -1.68
N ALA A 38 -8.22 -10.35 -2.71
CA ALA A 38 -9.03 -11.47 -3.21
C ALA A 38 -8.36 -12.30 -4.31
N SER A 39 -7.23 -11.85 -4.88
CA SER A 39 -6.48 -12.61 -5.89
C SER A 39 -5.45 -13.51 -5.23
N GLU A 40 -5.46 -14.80 -5.57
CA GLU A 40 -4.43 -15.77 -5.16
C GLU A 40 -3.06 -15.46 -5.77
N ARG A 41 -3.00 -14.66 -6.86
CA ARG A 41 -1.76 -14.29 -7.54
C ARG A 41 -1.30 -12.89 -7.11
N PRO A 42 -0.01 -12.73 -6.76
CA PRO A 42 0.56 -11.42 -6.47
C PRO A 42 0.58 -10.53 -7.73
N LEU A 43 0.36 -9.23 -7.54
CA LEU A 43 0.45 -8.24 -8.62
C LEU A 43 1.91 -8.10 -9.04
N LYS A 44 2.21 -8.29 -10.33
CA LYS A 44 3.56 -8.08 -10.90
C LYS A 44 3.59 -6.76 -11.67
N LEU A 45 4.57 -5.92 -11.36
CA LEU A 45 4.84 -4.65 -12.04
C LEU A 45 6.12 -4.77 -12.85
N PHE A 46 5.98 -4.76 -14.17
CA PHE A 46 7.11 -4.78 -15.10
C PHE A 46 7.57 -3.35 -15.35
N GLN A 47 8.80 -3.02 -14.96
CA GLN A 47 9.32 -1.65 -15.12
C GLN A 47 10.78 -1.63 -15.52
N TYR A 48 11.24 -0.45 -15.93
CA TYR A 48 12.66 -0.12 -15.98
C TYR A 48 13.06 0.59 -14.69
N GLN A 49 14.24 0.32 -14.14
CA GLN A 49 14.70 0.91 -12.87
C GLN A 49 14.69 2.43 -12.88
N ILE A 50 15.09 3.05 -13.99
CA ILE A 50 15.30 4.50 -14.10
C ILE A 50 14.16 5.24 -14.84
N CYS A 51 13.07 4.55 -15.19
CA CYS A 51 12.02 5.17 -16.02
C CYS A 51 11.12 6.11 -15.20
N PRO A 52 10.98 7.39 -15.61
CA PRO A 52 10.13 8.35 -14.89
C PRO A 52 8.65 7.95 -14.90
N PHE A 53 8.16 7.34 -15.99
CA PHE A 53 6.77 6.89 -16.09
C PHE A 53 6.49 5.70 -15.15
N CYS A 54 7.43 4.76 -15.03
CA CYS A 54 7.30 3.62 -14.13
C CYS A 54 7.30 4.04 -12.65
N ASN A 55 8.11 5.04 -12.29
CA ASN A 55 8.19 5.54 -10.91
C ASN A 55 6.88 6.17 -10.43
N ILE A 56 6.09 6.77 -11.31
CA ILE A 56 4.76 7.29 -10.97
C ILE A 56 3.84 6.15 -10.57
N VAL A 57 3.80 5.06 -11.34
CA VAL A 57 2.96 3.89 -11.04
C VAL A 57 3.42 3.21 -9.74
N LYS A 58 4.72 3.00 -9.58
CA LYS A 58 5.31 2.43 -8.36
C LYS A 58 4.94 3.26 -7.12
N SER A 59 5.18 4.57 -7.17
CA SER A 59 4.86 5.47 -6.05
C SER A 59 3.36 5.53 -5.74
N THR A 60 2.51 5.40 -6.77
CA THR A 60 1.06 5.33 -6.60
C THR A 60 0.67 4.05 -5.85
N LEU A 61 1.19 2.89 -6.26
CA LEU A 61 0.96 1.60 -5.59
C LEU A 61 1.48 1.60 -4.14
N ASP A 62 2.67 2.18 -3.92
CA ASP A 62 3.27 2.37 -2.59
C ASP A 62 2.44 3.29 -1.69
N PHE A 63 1.82 4.32 -2.28
CA PHE A 63 0.94 5.25 -1.58
C PHE A 63 -0.36 4.57 -1.16
N VAL A 64 -0.99 3.80 -2.07
CA VAL A 64 -2.23 3.06 -1.78
C VAL A 64 -2.02 1.78 -0.97
N LYS A 65 -0.76 1.43 -0.65
CA LYS A 65 -0.37 0.26 0.16
C LYS A 65 -0.88 -1.07 -0.43
N VAL A 66 -0.83 -1.18 -1.76
CA VAL A 66 -1.11 -2.43 -2.47
C VAL A 66 0.18 -3.26 -2.50
N PRO A 67 0.15 -4.56 -2.14
CA PRO A 67 1.32 -5.42 -2.28
C PRO A 67 1.54 -5.77 -3.75
N PHE A 68 2.76 -5.55 -4.25
CA PHE A 68 3.17 -5.92 -5.61
C PHE A 68 4.62 -6.38 -5.65
N GLU A 69 4.96 -7.17 -6.66
CA GLU A 69 6.29 -7.63 -7.01
C GLU A 69 6.81 -6.79 -8.18
N THR A 70 8.05 -6.31 -8.10
CA THR A 70 8.67 -5.51 -9.17
C THR A 70 9.58 -6.40 -10.01
N ILE A 71 9.38 -6.40 -11.33
CA ILE A 71 10.20 -7.16 -12.29
C ILE A 71 10.91 -6.15 -13.20
N GLU A 72 12.23 -6.23 -13.25
CA GLU A 72 13.03 -5.39 -14.14
C GLU A 72 13.01 -5.94 -15.56
N VAL A 73 12.64 -5.09 -16.52
CA VAL A 73 12.65 -5.44 -17.94
C VAL A 73 13.92 -4.92 -18.58
N ASN A 74 14.59 -5.73 -19.40
CA ASN A 74 15.68 -5.22 -20.23
C ASN A 74 15.12 -4.36 -21.39
N PRO A 75 15.54 -3.08 -21.55
CA PRO A 75 15.00 -2.19 -22.59
C PRO A 75 15.31 -2.65 -24.02
N LEU A 76 16.37 -3.43 -24.22
CA LEU A 76 16.80 -3.93 -25.54
C LEU A 76 16.11 -5.23 -25.91
N THR A 77 16.14 -6.22 -25.01
CA THR A 77 15.66 -7.58 -25.34
C THR A 77 14.18 -7.77 -25.05
N LYS A 78 13.61 -7.04 -24.07
CA LYS A 78 12.21 -7.15 -23.63
C LYS A 78 11.73 -8.61 -23.47
N ALA A 79 12.64 -9.49 -23.07
CA ALA A 79 12.38 -10.93 -22.99
C ALA A 79 11.31 -11.25 -21.94
N GLU A 80 11.38 -10.57 -20.78
CA GLU A 80 10.44 -10.69 -19.67
C GLU A 80 8.99 -10.33 -20.03
N LEU A 81 8.80 -9.48 -21.04
CA LEU A 81 7.45 -9.18 -21.52
C LEU A 81 6.96 -10.35 -22.37
N SER A 82 7.76 -10.81 -23.33
CA SER A 82 7.37 -11.85 -24.30
C SER A 82 7.03 -13.21 -23.66
N SER A 83 7.49 -13.48 -22.44
CA SER A 83 7.23 -14.73 -21.72
C SER A 83 5.86 -14.78 -21.02
N GLU A 84 5.20 -13.63 -20.81
CA GLU A 84 3.92 -13.55 -20.10
C GLU A 84 2.71 -13.52 -21.07
N PRO A 85 1.55 -14.08 -20.67
CA PRO A 85 0.37 -14.25 -21.55
C PRO A 85 -0.23 -12.96 -22.12
N LEU A 86 0.11 -11.79 -21.55
CA LEU A 86 -0.45 -10.48 -21.91
C LEU A 86 0.30 -9.75 -23.03
N SER A 87 1.45 -10.28 -23.48
CA SER A 87 2.41 -9.56 -24.33
C SER A 87 2.31 -9.85 -25.82
N GLY A 88 1.09 -9.94 -26.35
CA GLY A 88 0.88 -10.10 -27.79
C GLY A 88 1.39 -8.88 -28.56
N GLU A 89 0.72 -7.74 -28.39
CA GLU A 89 0.99 -6.51 -29.16
C GLU A 89 1.60 -5.38 -28.32
N TYR A 90 1.37 -5.39 -27.00
CA TYR A 90 1.82 -4.32 -26.10
C TYR A 90 3.20 -4.61 -25.53
N LYS A 91 4.19 -3.77 -25.89
CA LYS A 91 5.60 -3.89 -25.48
C LYS A 91 6.10 -2.67 -24.69
N LYS A 92 5.19 -1.89 -24.13
CA LYS A 92 5.50 -0.74 -23.28
C LYS A 92 5.35 -1.14 -21.81
N VAL A 93 6.09 -0.45 -20.95
CA VAL A 93 6.02 -0.50 -19.48
C VAL A 93 5.72 0.91 -18.97
N PRO A 94 5.24 1.13 -17.74
CA PRO A 94 4.83 0.16 -16.71
C PRO A 94 3.57 -0.64 -17.03
#